data_AF-E9SCF2-F1
#
_entry.id   AF-E9SCF2-F1
#
_cell.length_a   1.000
_cell.length_b   1.000
_cell.length_c   1.000
_cell.angle_alpha   90.00
_cell.angle_beta   90.00
_cell.angle_gamma   90.00
#
_symmetry.space_group_name_H-M   'P 1'
#
loop_
_entity.id
_entity.type
_entity.pdbx_description
1 polymer ?
#
loop_
_entity_poly.entity_id
_entity_poly.type
_entity_poly.pdbx_seq_one_letter_code
_entity_poly.pdbx_strand_id
1 'polypeptide(L)'
;MRVLRHVIVTAAALFLMLGLPFLNSDYYKRLRGGTDAVSSASTALDKPSGEYVVFINRSLHTNSANLAAWEGFFAEGRDEELYTVFEDLSCTVADNDAAGLEMAKSFQSILPENQMKVSTENVMLMLSKAENGRFDVIVMSKEIADMFGAERIAAMTDADMLTVKQAEEEEA
;
A
#
# COMPACT_ATOMS: atom_id res chain seq x y z
N MET A 1 -26.18 -55.28 19.80
CA MET A 1 -26.19 -54.15 20.77
C MET A 1 -24.81 -53.60 21.11
N ARG A 2 -23.75 -54.42 21.30
CA ARG A 2 -22.41 -53.94 21.66
C ARG A 2 -21.76 -53.01 20.61
N VAL A 3 -21.86 -53.36 19.34
CA VAL A 3 -21.31 -52.55 18.22
C VAL A 3 -22.01 -51.20 18.12
N LEU A 4 -23.35 -51.17 18.22
CA LEU A 4 -24.13 -49.94 18.20
C LEU A 4 -23.73 -49.00 19.35
N ARG A 5 -23.50 -49.55 20.55
CA ARG A 5 -23.02 -48.79 21.70
C ARG A 5 -21.62 -48.20 21.46
N HIS A 6 -20.73 -48.94 20.81
CA HIS A 6 -19.40 -48.43 20.46
C HIS A 6 -19.48 -47.31 19.43
N VAL A 7 -20.29 -47.47 18.37
CA VAL A 7 -20.47 -46.42 17.35
C VAL A 7 -21.00 -45.13 17.98
N ILE A 8 -21.98 -45.21 18.87
CA ILE A 8 -22.54 -44.04 19.56
C ILE A 8 -21.49 -43.37 20.46
N VAL A 9 -20.73 -44.14 21.24
CA VAL A 9 -19.70 -43.61 22.13
C VAL A 9 -18.55 -42.97 21.35
N THR A 10 -18.12 -43.59 20.26
CA THR A 10 -17.06 -43.05 19.40
C THR A 10 -17.52 -41.78 18.69
N ALA A 11 -18.76 -41.74 18.18
CA ALA A 11 -19.34 -40.54 17.58
C ALA A 11 -19.46 -39.39 18.59
N ALA A 12 -19.90 -39.68 19.82
CA ALA A 12 -19.98 -38.70 20.89
C ALA A 12 -18.59 -38.16 21.28
N ALA A 13 -17.58 -39.03 21.36
CA ALA A 13 -16.20 -38.63 21.65
C ALA A 13 -15.62 -37.75 20.53
N LEU A 14 -15.86 -38.10 19.26
CA LEU A 14 -15.47 -37.27 18.10
C LEU A 14 -16.16 -35.90 18.13
N PHE A 15 -17.44 -35.86 18.48
CA PHE A 15 -18.18 -34.60 18.61
C PHE A 15 -17.66 -33.73 19.76
N LEU A 16 -17.29 -34.33 20.89
CA LEU A 16 -16.67 -33.61 22.02
C LEU A 16 -15.28 -33.05 21.65
N MET A 17 -14.47 -33.82 20.92
CA MET A 17 -13.10 -33.39 20.57
C MET A 17 -13.04 -32.43 19.39
N LEU A 18 -13.93 -32.54 18.41
CA LEU A 18 -13.90 -31.70 17.19
C LEU A 18 -15.07 -30.73 17.12
N GLY A 19 -16.26 -31.17 17.51
CA GLY A 19 -17.48 -30.35 17.46
C GLY A 19 -17.48 -29.21 18.49
N LEU A 20 -17.07 -29.46 19.74
CA LEU A 20 -17.04 -28.40 20.76
C LEU A 20 -16.00 -27.31 20.50
N PRO A 21 -14.75 -27.62 20.08
CA PRO A 21 -13.82 -26.58 19.67
C PRO A 21 -14.32 -25.83 18.44
N PHE A 22 -14.95 -26.52 17.49
CA PHE A 22 -15.51 -25.89 16.30
C PHE A 22 -16.65 -24.91 16.65
N LEU A 23 -17.56 -25.30 17.55
CA LEU A 23 -18.67 -24.47 18.02
C LEU A 23 -18.24 -23.28 18.90
N ASN A 24 -17.16 -23.43 19.67
CA ASN A 24 -16.59 -22.34 20.48
C ASN A 24 -15.61 -21.46 19.71
N SER A 25 -15.13 -21.90 18.55
CA SER A 25 -14.32 -21.08 17.67
C SER A 25 -15.22 -20.20 16.80
N ASP A 26 -14.78 -18.98 16.51
CA ASP A 26 -15.47 -18.07 15.59
C ASP A 26 -15.49 -18.57 14.12
N TYR A 27 -14.98 -19.78 13.85
CA TYR A 27 -14.97 -20.43 12.55
C TYR A 27 -16.38 -20.67 11.99
N TYR A 28 -17.32 -21.10 12.83
CA TYR A 28 -18.72 -21.27 12.40
C TYR A 28 -19.41 -19.91 12.13
N LYS A 29 -19.05 -18.87 12.90
CA LYS A 29 -19.51 -17.50 12.61
C LYS A 29 -18.92 -16.99 11.29
N ARG A 30 -17.67 -17.33 10.95
CA ARG A 30 -17.04 -17.04 9.65
C ARG A 30 -17.64 -17.82 8.47
N LEU A 31 -18.24 -18.99 8.72
CA LEU A 31 -18.89 -19.80 7.68
C LEU A 31 -20.35 -19.42 7.41
N ARG A 32 -21.01 -18.75 8.37
CA ARG A 32 -22.45 -18.43 8.32
C ARG A 32 -22.76 -16.94 8.35
N GLY A 33 -21.89 -16.12 8.94
CA GLY A 33 -21.76 -14.74 8.50
C GLY A 33 -21.31 -14.81 7.06
N GLY A 34 -22.00 -14.12 6.16
CA GLY A 34 -21.56 -14.00 4.78
C GLY A 34 -20.07 -13.76 4.80
N THR A 35 -19.36 -14.38 3.86
CA THR A 35 -18.06 -13.88 3.47
C THR A 35 -18.22 -12.37 3.36
N ASP A 36 -17.78 -11.63 4.37
CA ASP A 36 -16.95 -10.47 4.12
C ASP A 36 -15.80 -11.09 3.34
N ALA A 37 -16.07 -11.26 2.04
CA ALA A 37 -15.08 -11.06 1.03
C ALA A 37 -14.32 -9.87 1.57
N VAL A 38 -13.02 -10.04 1.66
CA VAL A 38 -12.12 -8.93 1.79
C VAL A 38 -12.29 -8.14 0.48
N SER A 39 -13.44 -7.50 0.28
CA SER A 39 -13.47 -6.12 -0.12
C SER A 39 -12.62 -5.46 0.95
N SER A 40 -11.32 -5.46 0.70
CA SER A 40 -10.55 -4.26 0.83
C SER A 40 -11.43 -3.18 0.26
N ALA A 41 -12.30 -2.61 1.10
CA ALA A 41 -12.69 -1.25 0.95
C ALA A 41 -11.38 -0.49 1.24
N SER A 42 -10.47 -0.56 0.25
CA SER A 42 -9.74 0.61 -0.19
C SER A 42 -10.86 1.61 -0.45
N THR A 43 -11.28 2.28 0.62
CA THR A 43 -11.87 3.59 0.47
C THR A 43 -10.77 4.36 -0.19
N ALA A 44 -10.78 4.38 -1.52
CA ALA A 44 -10.01 5.31 -2.31
C ALA A 44 -10.36 6.66 -1.70
N LEU A 45 -9.46 7.19 -0.86
CA LEU A 45 -9.54 8.58 -0.48
C LEU A 45 -9.70 9.36 -1.77
N ASP A 46 -10.64 10.31 -1.78
CA ASP A 46 -10.98 11.16 -2.92
C ASP A 46 -9.72 11.47 -3.72
N LYS A 47 -9.78 11.22 -5.04
CA LYS A 47 -8.61 11.35 -5.92
C LYS A 47 -8.08 12.79 -5.81
N PRO A 48 -6.86 13.00 -5.28
CA PRO A 48 -6.33 14.34 -5.17
C PRO A 48 -6.08 14.88 -6.58
N SER A 49 -6.75 15.95 -6.96
CA SER A 49 -6.53 16.61 -8.25
C SER A 49 -5.15 17.27 -8.28
N GLY A 50 -4.52 17.32 -9.46
CA GLY A 50 -3.25 18.02 -9.67
C GLY A 50 -2.12 17.18 -10.26
N GLU A 51 -0.97 17.83 -10.44
CA GLU A 51 0.26 17.22 -10.93
C GLU A 51 1.21 16.96 -9.75
N TYR A 52 1.74 15.75 -9.68
CA TYR A 52 2.62 15.29 -8.61
C TYR A 52 3.88 14.68 -9.18
N VAL A 53 4.96 14.76 -8.43
CA VAL A 53 6.25 14.15 -8.75
C VAL A 53 6.55 13.10 -7.69
N VAL A 54 6.85 11.89 -8.16
CA VAL A 54 7.28 10.78 -7.33
C VAL A 54 8.74 10.48 -7.66
N PHE A 55 9.58 10.45 -6.63
CA PHE A 55 10.97 10.00 -6.73
C PHE A 55 11.09 8.61 -6.15
N ILE A 56 11.72 7.69 -6.88
CA ILE A 56 12.02 6.33 -6.43
C ILE A 56 13.53 6.11 -6.50
N ASN A 57 14.14 5.67 -5.40
CA ASN A 57 15.57 5.43 -5.35
C ASN A 57 15.94 4.04 -5.88
N ARG A 58 16.51 3.98 -7.08
CA ARG A 58 16.93 2.70 -7.71
C ARG A 58 17.99 1.97 -6.91
N SER A 59 18.85 2.71 -6.22
CA SER A 59 19.96 2.12 -5.47
C SER A 59 19.52 1.29 -4.26
N LEU A 60 18.33 1.57 -3.71
CA LEU A 60 17.75 0.80 -2.61
C LEU A 60 16.90 -0.38 -3.09
N HIS A 61 16.25 -0.24 -4.25
CA HIS A 61 15.46 -1.31 -4.88
C HIS A 61 16.30 -2.18 -5.81
N THR A 62 17.14 -3.04 -5.23
CA THR A 62 18.03 -3.96 -5.98
C THR A 62 17.30 -5.00 -6.83
N ASN A 63 16.01 -5.25 -6.57
CA ASN A 63 15.19 -6.15 -7.36
C ASN A 63 14.45 -5.39 -8.46
N SER A 64 14.89 -5.57 -9.71
CA SER A 64 14.32 -4.90 -10.89
C SER A 64 12.84 -5.21 -11.10
N ALA A 65 12.34 -6.38 -10.67
CA ALA A 65 10.92 -6.72 -10.79
C ALA A 65 10.06 -5.92 -9.81
N ASN A 66 10.55 -5.69 -8.59
CA ASN A 66 9.85 -4.88 -7.60
C ASN A 66 9.90 -3.40 -7.98
N LEU A 67 11.06 -2.92 -8.46
CA LEU A 67 11.21 -1.54 -8.95
C LEU A 67 10.23 -1.25 -10.09
N ALA A 68 10.15 -2.13 -11.10
CA ALA A 68 9.20 -1.98 -12.20
C ALA A 68 7.73 -2.02 -11.74
N ALA A 69 7.42 -2.84 -10.73
CA ALA A 69 6.08 -2.88 -10.15
C ALA A 69 5.74 -1.58 -9.40
N TRP A 70 6.69 -0.98 -8.69
CA TRP A 70 6.53 0.32 -8.05
C TRP A 70 6.39 1.44 -9.09
N GLU A 71 7.23 1.46 -10.11
CA GLU A 71 7.13 2.41 -11.22
C GLU A 71 5.75 2.33 -11.90
N GLY A 72 5.27 1.11 -12.19
CA GLY A 72 3.94 0.88 -12.75
C GLY A 72 2.81 1.35 -11.83
N PHE A 73 2.90 1.03 -10.53
CA PHE A 73 1.93 1.47 -9.52
C PHE A 73 1.79 3.00 -9.48
N PHE A 74 2.91 3.72 -9.49
CA PHE A 74 2.91 5.19 -9.46
C PHE A 74 2.57 5.82 -10.82
N ALA A 75 2.95 5.21 -11.95
CA ALA A 75 2.80 5.80 -13.29
C ALA A 75 1.45 5.50 -13.97
N GLU A 76 1.01 4.24 -13.98
CA GLU A 76 -0.14 3.81 -14.80
C GLU A 76 -1.47 3.86 -14.05
N GLY A 77 -1.43 4.16 -12.75
CA GLY A 77 -2.59 4.34 -11.92
C GLY A 77 -3.19 3.02 -11.47
N ARG A 78 -3.16 2.80 -10.16
CA ARG A 78 -4.12 2.08 -9.29
C ARG A 78 -5.00 0.94 -9.87
N ASP A 79 -4.52 0.13 -10.80
CA ASP A 79 -5.25 -1.09 -11.16
C ASP A 79 -5.07 -2.09 -10.01
N GLU A 80 -6.11 -2.21 -9.18
CA GLU A 80 -6.13 -2.97 -7.92
C GLU A 80 -5.79 -4.46 -8.11
N GLU A 81 -5.89 -4.98 -9.34
CA GLU A 81 -5.64 -6.38 -9.67
C GLU A 81 -4.18 -6.71 -10.03
N LEU A 82 -3.30 -5.72 -10.30
CA LEU A 82 -2.01 -6.00 -10.94
C LEU A 82 -0.77 -5.97 -10.05
N TYR A 83 -0.83 -5.34 -8.87
CA TYR A 83 0.41 -5.02 -8.14
C TYR A 83 0.53 -5.80 -6.83
N THR A 84 0.92 -7.08 -6.94
CA THR A 84 1.40 -7.82 -5.76
C THR A 84 2.87 -7.49 -5.52
N VAL A 85 3.14 -6.37 -4.86
CA VAL A 85 4.50 -6.01 -4.44
C VAL A 85 4.76 -6.62 -3.07
N PHE A 86 5.89 -7.31 -2.91
CA PHE A 86 6.27 -8.01 -1.67
C PHE A 86 7.36 -7.27 -0.88
N GLU A 87 7.41 -5.96 -1.02
CA GLU A 87 8.43 -5.09 -0.41
C GLU A 87 7.73 -3.96 0.36
N ASP A 88 8.21 -3.70 1.58
CA ASP A 88 7.73 -2.57 2.37
C ASP A 88 8.44 -1.30 1.88
N LEU A 89 7.68 -0.21 1.73
CA LEU A 89 8.15 1.04 1.14
C LEU A 89 7.99 2.21 2.11
N SER A 90 9.04 3.02 2.22
CA SER A 90 9.05 4.24 3.05
C SER A 90 8.83 5.46 2.18
N CYS A 91 7.62 6.02 2.22
CA CYS A 91 7.28 7.23 1.50
C CYS A 91 7.47 8.46 2.39
N THR A 92 8.30 9.40 1.93
CA THR A 92 8.52 10.68 2.59
C THR A 92 7.81 11.80 1.86
N VAL A 93 7.18 12.69 2.62
CA VAL A 93 6.53 13.89 2.10
C VAL A 93 7.03 15.11 2.89
N ALA A 94 7.09 16.25 2.23
CA ALA A 94 7.35 17.52 2.88
C ALA A 94 6.27 17.89 3.91
N ASP A 95 6.68 18.37 5.08
CA ASP A 95 5.78 18.80 6.17
C ASP A 95 4.84 19.96 5.79
N ASN A 96 5.25 20.79 4.85
CA ASN A 96 4.48 21.91 4.33
C ASN A 96 3.67 21.58 3.05
N ASP A 97 3.73 20.34 2.53
CA ASP A 97 3.05 19.92 1.31
C ASP A 97 1.79 19.10 1.63
N ALA A 98 0.69 19.80 1.92
CA ALA A 98 -0.58 19.17 2.25
C ALA A 98 -1.12 18.31 1.08
N ALA A 99 -0.94 18.77 -0.16
CA ALA A 99 -1.38 18.06 -1.36
C ALA A 99 -0.57 16.78 -1.58
N GLY A 100 0.77 16.86 -1.46
CA GLY A 100 1.63 15.67 -1.53
C GLY A 100 1.30 14.64 -0.44
N LEU A 101 0.91 15.09 0.75
CA LEU A 101 0.54 14.21 1.86
C LEU A 101 -0.78 13.48 1.58
N GLU A 102 -1.76 14.18 1.02
CA GLU A 102 -3.03 13.60 0.60
C GLU A 102 -2.81 12.54 -0.48
N MET A 103 -1.96 12.84 -1.47
CA MET A 103 -1.57 11.89 -2.51
C MET A 103 -0.87 10.65 -1.93
N ALA A 104 0.11 10.83 -1.04
CA ALA A 104 0.79 9.70 -0.41
C ALA A 104 -0.15 8.80 0.40
N LYS A 105 -1.13 9.39 1.10
CA LYS A 105 -2.17 8.63 1.81
C LYS A 105 -3.11 7.91 0.84
N SER A 106 -3.41 8.52 -0.29
CA SER A 106 -4.21 7.92 -1.37
C SER A 106 -3.50 6.70 -1.97
N PHE A 107 -2.18 6.72 -2.09
CA PHE A 107 -1.39 5.54 -2.46
C PHE A 107 -1.41 4.48 -1.36
N GLN A 108 -1.23 4.89 -0.11
CA GLN A 108 -1.25 4.00 1.05
C GLN A 108 -2.57 3.24 1.21
N SER A 109 -3.72 3.85 0.87
CA SER A 109 -5.04 3.23 1.04
C SER A 109 -5.32 2.09 0.05
N ILE A 110 -4.65 2.09 -1.10
CA ILE A 110 -4.81 1.04 -2.13
C ILE A 110 -3.97 -0.18 -1.79
N LEU A 111 -2.83 0.05 -1.15
CA LEU A 111 -1.87 -1.00 -0.83
C LEU A 111 -2.34 -1.84 0.37
N PRO A 112 -1.98 -3.14 0.41
CA PRO A 112 -2.19 -3.98 1.58
C PRO A 112 -1.60 -3.36 2.86
N GLU A 113 -2.22 -3.72 4.00
CA GLU A 113 -1.85 -3.16 5.31
C GLU A 113 -0.34 -3.32 5.60
N ASN A 114 0.31 -2.22 5.97
CA ASN A 114 1.74 -2.09 6.29
C ASN A 114 2.74 -2.11 5.12
N GLN A 115 2.32 -2.20 3.85
CA GLN A 115 3.26 -2.16 2.73
C GLN A 115 3.84 -0.77 2.45
N MET A 116 3.16 0.29 2.86
CA MET A 116 3.64 1.66 2.67
C MET A 116 3.55 2.43 3.98
N LYS A 117 4.69 2.99 4.40
CA LYS A 117 4.78 3.88 5.56
C LYS A 117 4.98 5.31 5.08
N VAL A 118 3.96 6.14 5.28
CA VAL A 118 4.04 7.57 4.98
C VAL A 118 4.59 8.32 6.19
N SER A 119 5.67 9.08 5.99
CA SER A 119 6.24 9.99 7.00
C SER A 119 6.38 11.40 6.45
N THR A 120 6.09 12.39 7.29
CA THR A 120 6.35 13.79 6.97
C THR A 120 7.70 14.22 7.52
N GLU A 121 8.46 14.96 6.73
CA GLU A 121 9.76 15.51 7.14
C GLU A 121 9.90 16.96 6.72
N ASN A 122 10.76 17.69 7.43
CA ASN A 122 11.11 19.04 7.03
C ASN A 122 11.75 19.03 5.64
N VAL A 123 11.33 19.94 4.77
CA VAL A 123 11.80 20.01 3.37
C VAL A 123 13.32 20.00 3.27
N MET A 124 14.04 20.75 4.11
CA MET A 124 15.50 20.82 4.04
C MET A 124 16.17 19.49 4.40
N LEU A 125 15.59 18.74 5.35
CA LEU A 125 16.08 17.41 5.70
C LEU A 125 15.76 16.39 4.59
N MET A 126 14.56 16.48 4.01
CA MET A 126 14.14 15.64 2.89
C MET A 126 15.06 15.85 1.68
N LEU A 127 15.35 17.11 1.33
CA LEU A 127 16.28 17.47 0.25
C LEU A 127 17.69 16.96 0.53
N SER A 128 18.21 17.16 1.74
CA SER A 128 19.52 16.66 2.12
C SER A 128 19.60 15.13 2.04
N LYS A 129 18.55 14.41 2.44
CA LYS A 129 18.47 12.96 2.25
C LYS A 129 18.40 12.58 0.79
N ALA A 130 17.63 13.32 -0.01
CA ALA A 130 17.50 13.11 -1.44
C ALA A 130 18.85 13.24 -2.13
N GLU A 131 19.60 14.32 -1.89
CA GLU A 131 20.95 14.53 -2.43
C GLU A 131 21.96 13.44 -2.05
N ASN A 132 21.77 12.79 -0.90
CA ASN A 132 22.63 11.71 -0.42
C ASN A 132 22.12 10.30 -0.79
N GLY A 133 21.03 10.18 -1.56
CA GLY A 133 20.40 8.90 -1.89
C GLY A 133 19.89 8.14 -0.66
N ARG A 134 19.54 8.84 0.43
CA ARG A 134 19.02 8.28 1.68
C ARG A 134 17.51 8.42 1.80
N PHE A 135 16.81 8.08 0.73
CA PHE A 135 15.37 8.03 0.66
C PHE A 135 14.97 6.79 -0.15
N ASP A 136 13.77 6.30 0.11
CA ASP A 136 13.20 5.17 -0.62
C ASP A 136 12.25 5.72 -1.68
N VAL A 137 11.15 6.35 -1.23
CA VAL A 137 10.28 7.15 -2.09
C VAL A 137 10.03 8.54 -1.52
N ILE A 138 9.95 9.54 -2.40
CA ILE A 138 9.49 10.89 -2.06
C ILE A 138 8.32 11.24 -2.96
N VAL A 139 7.22 11.72 -2.37
CA VAL A 139 6.07 12.26 -3.09
C VAL A 139 5.99 13.75 -2.79
N MET A 140 5.86 14.55 -3.85
CA MET A 140 5.68 15.99 -3.75
C MET A 140 4.71 16.50 -4.81
N SER A 141 3.94 17.54 -4.48
CA SER A 141 3.17 18.29 -5.47
C SER A 141 4.12 19.00 -6.44
N LYS A 142 3.66 19.25 -7.67
CA LYS A 142 4.46 19.95 -8.68
C LYS A 142 4.88 21.35 -8.22
N GLU A 143 4.04 22.05 -7.47
CA GLU A 143 4.35 23.38 -6.94
C GLU A 143 5.59 23.35 -6.03
N ILE A 144 5.66 22.36 -5.15
CA ILE A 144 6.80 22.12 -4.25
C ILE A 144 8.00 21.64 -5.05
N ALA A 145 7.81 20.70 -5.99
CA ALA A 145 8.85 20.21 -6.86
C ALA A 145 9.56 21.34 -7.65
N ASP A 146 8.78 22.27 -8.20
CA ASP A 146 9.27 23.42 -8.96
C ASP A 146 10.00 24.41 -8.04
N MET A 147 9.46 24.67 -6.84
CA MET A 147 10.10 25.56 -5.85
C MET A 147 11.47 25.06 -5.36
N PHE A 148 11.63 23.74 -5.23
CA PHE A 148 12.86 23.14 -4.68
C PHE A 148 13.79 22.55 -5.75
N GLY A 149 13.44 22.65 -7.03
CA GLY A 149 14.28 22.21 -8.13
C GLY A 149 14.42 20.68 -8.20
N ALA A 150 13.29 19.98 -8.14
CA ALA A 150 13.15 18.53 -8.30
C ALA A 150 14.02 17.92 -9.42
N GLU A 151 14.13 18.59 -10.57
CA GLU A 151 14.98 18.16 -11.69
C GLU A 151 16.46 18.05 -11.33
N ARG A 152 16.96 18.90 -10.43
CA ARG A 152 18.35 18.84 -9.96
C ARG A 152 18.60 17.62 -9.08
N ILE A 153 17.61 17.23 -8.28
CA ILE A 153 17.68 16.05 -7.43
C ILE A 153 17.68 14.78 -8.29
N ALA A 154 16.77 14.72 -9.27
CA ALA A 154 16.74 13.63 -10.26
C ALA A 154 18.09 13.46 -10.97
N ALA A 155 18.75 14.57 -11.33
CA ALA A 155 20.04 14.53 -12.01
C ALA A 155 21.24 14.18 -11.10
N MET A 156 21.12 14.40 -9.78
CA MET A 156 22.20 14.18 -8.81
C MET A 156 22.15 12.80 -8.15
N THR A 157 21.01 12.11 -8.23
CA THR A 157 20.82 10.77 -7.64
C THR A 157 20.43 9.73 -8.68
N ASP A 158 20.72 8.47 -8.41
CA ASP A 158 20.22 7.33 -9.20
C ASP A 158 18.74 7.08 -8.86
N ALA A 159 17.92 8.07 -9.18
CA ALA A 159 16.51 8.13 -8.81
C ALA A 159 15.65 8.29 -10.05
N ASP A 160 14.54 7.55 -10.09
CA ASP A 160 13.51 7.76 -11.09
C ASP A 160 12.56 8.84 -10.66
N MET A 161 12.32 9.78 -11.58
CA MET A 161 11.32 10.82 -11.44
C MET A 161 10.13 10.45 -12.31
N LEU A 162 9.00 10.17 -11.65
CA LEU A 162 7.73 9.90 -12.30
C LEU A 162 6.81 11.10 -12.12
N THR A 163 6.31 11.65 -13.21
CA THR A 163 5.31 12.71 -13.18
C THR A 163 3.92 12.09 -13.26
N VAL A 164 3.17 12.20 -12.19
CA VAL A 164 1.81 11.68 -12.08
C VAL A 164 0.84 12.83 -12.33
N LYS A 165 0.13 12.77 -13.46
CA LYS A 165 -0.88 13.75 -13.84
C LYS A 165 -2.25 13.12 -13.65
N GLN A 166 -2.98 13.49 -12.60
CA GLN A 166 -4.35 13.00 -12.43
C GLN A 166 -5.31 13.90 -13.21
N ALA A 167 -6.08 13.27 -14.11
CA ALA A 167 -7.10 13.94 -14.89
C ALA A 167 -8.22 14.43 -13.96
N GLU A 168 -8.58 15.71 -14.08
CA GLU A 168 -9.87 16.21 -13.59
C GLU A 168 -10.95 15.38 -14.30
N GLU A 169 -11.78 14.67 -13.53
CA GLU A 169 -13.00 14.08 -14.08
C GLU A 169 -13.88 15.25 -14.54
N GLU A 170 -13.89 15.49 -15.86
CA GLU A 170 -14.82 16.39 -16.53
C GLU A 170 -16.23 15.78 -16.35
N GLU A 171 -16.95 16.21 -15.32
CA GLU A 171 -18.38 15.90 -15.17
C GLU A 171 -19.13 16.45 -16.39
N ALA A 172 -19.66 15.54 -17.22
CA ALA A 172 -20.55 15.82 -18.35
C ALA A 172 -22.02 15.60 -17.97
#